data_AF-A0A376D7T3-F1
#
_entry.id   AF-A0A376D7T3-F1
#
_cell.length_a   1.000
_cell.length_b   1.000
_cell.length_c   1.000
_cell.angle_alpha   90.00
_cell.angle_beta   90.00
_cell.angle_gamma   90.00
#
_symmetry.space_group_name_H-M   'P 1'
#
loop_
_entity.id
_entity.type
_entity.pdbx_description
1 polymer ?
#
loop_
_entity_poly.entity_id
_entity_poly.type
_entity_poly.pdbx_seq_one_letter_code
_entity_poly.pdbx_strand_id
1 'polypeptide(L)'
;MVFGTVNRAVLVGAGVIGAALLGVIAWQAYENSQQRDDIDARNTTIGTLNEQNRTLRQQRDRAQATMALQALQFNRANQISEEARRVRQQSGIRAEQVRRDVHTGISAHTCSRQLLPAADADRLLHYVTELRDDALHPDTRRVDRPDTALAPTRRLTWGQAVEWIPLLLGDIESCNADKAALRRIDKDKANETAQAY
;
A
#
# COMPACT_ATOMS: atom_id res chain seq x y z
N MET A 1 107.61 5.50 -22.76
CA MET A 1 106.42 6.20 -22.20
C MET A 1 105.25 5.95 -23.13
N VAL A 2 104.00 6.05 -22.65
CA VAL A 2 102.73 5.82 -23.40
C VAL A 2 102.15 4.39 -23.32
N PHE A 3 101.81 3.91 -22.13
CA PHE A 3 100.79 2.83 -21.95
C PHE A 3 99.83 3.07 -20.76
N GLY A 4 99.85 4.24 -20.11
CA GLY A 4 99.07 4.52 -18.90
C GLY A 4 97.78 5.33 -19.09
N THR A 5 97.54 5.91 -20.26
CA THR A 5 96.47 6.92 -20.46
C THR A 5 95.19 6.37 -21.09
N VAL A 6 95.28 5.33 -21.93
CA VAL A 6 94.12 4.77 -22.64
C VAL A 6 93.17 4.01 -21.70
N ASN A 7 93.71 3.32 -20.68
CA ASN A 7 92.91 2.52 -19.75
C ASN A 7 92.01 3.38 -18.83
N ARG A 8 92.46 4.58 -18.46
CA ARG A 8 91.66 5.51 -17.63
C ARG A 8 90.52 6.16 -18.41
N ALA A 9 90.72 6.52 -19.68
CA ALA A 9 89.67 7.10 -20.52
C ALA A 9 88.55 6.10 -20.82
N VAL A 10 88.89 4.83 -21.07
CA VAL A 10 87.90 3.75 -21.28
C VAL A 10 87.12 3.46 -19.99
N LEU A 11 87.79 3.44 -18.83
CA LEU A 11 87.14 3.29 -17.52
C LEU A 11 86.19 4.44 -17.19
N VAL A 12 86.58 5.69 -17.49
CA VAL A 12 85.73 6.87 -17.28
C VAL A 12 84.53 6.85 -18.23
N GLY A 13 84.74 6.51 -19.51
CA GLY A 13 83.65 6.38 -20.49
C GLY A 13 82.63 5.29 -20.14
N ALA A 14 83.10 4.12 -19.69
CA ALA A 14 82.23 3.04 -19.22
C ALA A 14 81.43 3.41 -17.96
N GLY A 15 82.05 4.16 -17.03
CA GLY A 15 81.36 4.65 -15.83
C GLY A 15 80.25 5.65 -16.12
N VAL A 16 80.46 6.57 -17.07
CA VAL A 16 79.45 7.57 -17.47
C VAL A 16 78.25 6.90 -18.16
N ILE A 17 78.49 5.94 -19.04
CA ILE A 17 77.44 5.17 -19.71
C ILE A 17 76.64 4.35 -18.68
N GLY A 18 77.31 3.71 -17.73
CA GLY A 18 76.65 2.98 -16.65
C GLY A 18 75.74 3.86 -15.78
N ALA A 19 76.20 5.05 -15.41
CA ALA A 19 75.40 6.01 -14.64
C ALA A 19 74.17 6.51 -15.43
N ALA A 20 74.33 6.78 -16.73
CA ALA A 20 73.22 7.21 -17.59
C ALA A 20 72.14 6.11 -17.74
N LEU A 21 72.55 4.85 -17.92
CA LEU A 21 71.62 3.71 -17.99
C LEU A 21 70.87 3.51 -16.68
N LEU A 22 71.53 3.65 -15.53
CA LEU A 22 70.87 3.58 -14.23
C LEU A 22 69.85 4.72 -14.03
N GLY A 23 70.15 5.92 -14.52
CA GLY A 23 69.21 7.04 -14.49
C GLY A 23 67.94 6.77 -15.31
N VAL A 24 68.09 6.23 -16.53
CA VAL A 24 66.94 5.84 -17.38
C VAL A 24 66.14 4.72 -16.74
N ILE A 25 66.79 3.70 -16.18
CA ILE A 25 66.12 2.60 -15.47
C ILE A 25 65.35 3.14 -14.26
N ALA A 26 65.95 4.04 -13.47
CA ALA A 26 65.29 4.65 -12.32
C ALA A 26 64.09 5.52 -12.75
N TRP A 27 64.23 6.29 -13.83
CA TRP A 27 63.15 7.11 -14.37
C TRP A 27 61.99 6.25 -14.91
N GLN A 28 62.30 5.22 -15.70
CA GLN A 28 61.33 4.26 -16.22
C GLN A 28 60.62 3.50 -15.08
N ALA A 29 61.36 3.13 -14.02
CA ALA A 29 60.79 2.49 -12.85
C ALA A 29 59.84 3.42 -12.08
N TYR A 30 60.21 4.70 -11.96
CA TYR A 30 59.37 5.72 -11.32
C TYR A 30 58.08 6.01 -12.11
N GLU A 31 58.16 6.11 -13.43
CA GLU A 31 56.97 6.34 -14.26
C GLU A 31 56.04 5.11 -14.27
N ASN A 32 56.63 3.90 -14.31
CA ASN A 32 55.86 2.66 -14.20
C ASN A 32 55.21 2.50 -12.81
N SER A 33 55.81 3.01 -11.72
CA SER A 33 55.16 3.00 -10.40
C SER A 33 53.97 3.94 -10.35
N GLN A 34 54.12 5.17 -10.84
CA GLN A 34 53.01 6.14 -10.91
C GLN A 34 51.82 5.60 -11.72
N GLN A 35 52.10 4.94 -12.84
CA GLN A 35 51.07 4.35 -13.67
C GLN A 35 50.34 3.18 -12.98
N ARG A 36 51.05 2.40 -12.14
CA ARG A 36 50.43 1.34 -11.34
C ARG A 36 49.50 1.89 -10.28
N ASP A 37 49.85 3.00 -9.64
CA ASP A 37 49.04 3.62 -8.59
C ASP A 37 47.70 4.15 -9.16
N ASP A 38 47.71 4.78 -10.35
CA ASP A 38 46.47 5.20 -11.03
C ASP A 38 45.61 4.01 -11.47
N ILE A 39 46.25 2.93 -11.96
CA ILE A 39 45.55 1.69 -12.31
C ILE A 39 44.91 1.07 -11.07
N ASP A 40 45.59 1.06 -9.92
CA ASP A 40 45.06 0.52 -8.67
C ASP A 40 43.90 1.39 -8.13
N ALA A 41 44.03 2.72 -8.19
CA ALA A 41 42.96 3.64 -7.83
C ALA A 41 41.70 3.48 -8.70
N ARG A 42 41.87 3.24 -10.01
CA ARG A 42 40.75 2.93 -10.91
C ARG A 42 40.17 1.55 -10.62
N ASN A 43 41.01 0.54 -10.41
CA ASN A 43 40.56 -0.83 -10.14
C ASN A 43 39.76 -0.91 -8.82
N THR A 44 40.19 -0.19 -7.80
CA THR A 44 39.43 -0.07 -6.53
C THR A 44 38.09 0.61 -6.75
N THR A 45 38.05 1.71 -7.50
CA THR A 45 36.80 2.42 -7.84
C THR A 45 35.86 1.57 -8.70
N ILE A 46 36.38 0.83 -9.68
CA ILE A 46 35.61 -0.13 -10.50
C ILE A 46 35.08 -1.25 -9.60
N GLY A 47 35.88 -1.72 -8.64
CA GLY A 47 35.46 -2.69 -7.64
C GLY A 47 34.27 -2.20 -6.81
N THR A 48 34.33 -0.98 -6.28
CA THR A 48 33.25 -0.40 -5.47
C THR A 48 32.00 -0.15 -6.30
N LEU A 49 32.13 0.40 -7.52
CA LEU A 49 31.00 0.62 -8.43
C LEU A 49 30.33 -0.69 -8.87
N ASN A 50 31.11 -1.75 -9.11
CA ASN A 50 30.56 -3.06 -9.43
C ASN A 50 29.79 -3.64 -8.25
N GLU A 51 30.29 -3.47 -7.04
CA GLU A 51 29.59 -3.93 -5.83
C GLU A 51 28.32 -3.12 -5.57
N GLN A 52 28.36 -1.81 -5.73
CA GLN A 52 27.16 -0.96 -5.69
C GLN A 52 26.14 -1.37 -6.76
N ASN A 53 26.56 -1.65 -7.99
CA ASN A 53 25.65 -2.13 -9.02
C ASN A 53 25.03 -3.49 -8.68
N ARG A 54 25.79 -4.42 -8.08
CA ARG A 54 25.24 -5.71 -7.63
C ARG A 54 24.21 -5.52 -6.53
N THR A 55 24.51 -4.69 -5.53
CA THR A 55 23.59 -4.42 -4.42
C THR A 55 22.32 -3.72 -4.91
N LEU A 56 22.43 -2.74 -5.82
CA LEU A 56 21.28 -2.09 -6.46
C LEU A 56 20.43 -3.07 -7.28
N ARG A 57 21.05 -3.99 -8.02
CA ARG A 57 20.32 -5.03 -8.75
C ARG A 57 19.56 -5.94 -7.79
N GLN A 58 20.21 -6.40 -6.72
CA GLN A 58 19.55 -7.20 -5.69
C GLN A 58 18.39 -6.46 -5.02
N GLN A 59 18.56 -5.18 -4.71
CA GLN A 59 17.48 -4.36 -4.14
C GLN A 59 16.32 -4.19 -5.12
N ARG A 60 16.60 -3.93 -6.39
CA ARG A 60 15.57 -3.81 -7.44
C ARG A 60 14.83 -5.13 -7.65
N ASP A 61 15.53 -6.26 -7.67
CA ASP A 61 14.90 -7.56 -7.84
C ASP A 61 14.01 -7.91 -6.64
N ARG A 62 14.46 -7.60 -5.41
CA ARG A 62 13.63 -7.70 -4.19
C ARG A 62 12.41 -6.79 -4.25
N ALA A 63 12.60 -5.53 -4.64
CA ALA A 63 11.50 -4.57 -4.78
C ALA A 63 10.47 -5.07 -5.82
N GLN A 64 10.93 -5.56 -6.97
CA GLN A 64 10.05 -6.10 -8.01
C GLN A 64 9.27 -7.33 -7.53
N ALA A 65 9.91 -8.24 -6.77
CA ALA A 65 9.23 -9.38 -6.16
C ALA A 65 8.15 -8.93 -5.16
N THR A 66 8.46 -7.96 -4.30
CA THR A 66 7.47 -7.41 -3.35
C THR A 66 6.31 -6.71 -4.05
N MET A 67 6.57 -5.95 -5.12
CA MET A 67 5.54 -5.30 -5.93
C MET A 67 4.61 -6.31 -6.61
N ALA A 68 5.16 -7.41 -7.14
CA ALA A 68 4.37 -8.46 -7.77
C ALA A 68 3.43 -9.15 -6.75
N LEU A 69 3.93 -9.44 -5.55
CA LEU A 69 3.11 -10.01 -4.48
C LEU A 69 2.00 -9.02 -4.05
N GLN A 70 2.35 -7.76 -3.86
CA GLN A 70 1.39 -6.72 -3.48
C GLN A 70 0.31 -6.54 -4.56
N ALA A 71 0.66 -6.58 -5.85
CA ALA A 71 -0.30 -6.50 -6.95
C ALA A 71 -1.29 -7.69 -6.94
N LEU A 72 -0.82 -8.90 -6.65
CA LEU A 72 -1.67 -10.08 -6.48
C LEU A 72 -2.64 -9.91 -5.31
N GLN A 73 -2.16 -9.39 -4.17
CA GLN A 73 -2.99 -9.10 -2.99
C GLN A 73 -4.09 -8.10 -3.31
N PHE A 74 -3.75 -7.00 -4.00
CA PHE A 74 -4.73 -6.03 -4.44
C PHE A 74 -5.77 -6.64 -5.39
N ASN A 75 -5.34 -7.49 -6.32
CA ASN A 75 -6.26 -8.16 -7.24
C ASN A 75 -7.27 -9.04 -6.48
N ARG A 76 -6.82 -9.86 -5.53
CA ARG A 76 -7.69 -10.71 -4.69
C ARG A 76 -8.63 -9.87 -3.82
N ALA A 77 -8.10 -8.85 -3.14
CA ALA A 77 -8.91 -7.97 -2.31
C ALA A 77 -9.98 -7.23 -3.12
N ASN A 78 -9.65 -6.79 -4.35
CA ASN A 78 -10.61 -6.17 -5.26
C ASN A 78 -11.71 -7.14 -5.67
N GLN A 79 -11.36 -8.39 -6.01
CA GLN A 79 -12.36 -9.41 -6.36
C GLN A 79 -13.32 -9.67 -5.19
N ILE A 80 -12.80 -9.86 -3.98
CA ILE A 80 -13.60 -10.09 -2.77
C ILE A 80 -14.52 -8.89 -2.49
N SER A 81 -14.00 -7.67 -2.68
CA SER A 81 -14.77 -6.44 -2.48
C SER A 81 -15.90 -6.29 -3.51
N GLU A 82 -15.66 -6.68 -4.76
CA GLU A 82 -16.68 -6.67 -5.81
C GLU A 82 -17.78 -7.72 -5.55
N GLU A 83 -17.40 -8.91 -5.07
CA GLU A 83 -18.37 -9.93 -4.62
C GLU A 83 -19.27 -9.40 -3.49
N ALA A 84 -18.67 -8.77 -2.46
CA ALA A 84 -19.43 -8.14 -1.38
C ALA A 84 -20.35 -7.04 -1.91
N ARG A 85 -19.84 -6.18 -2.80
CA ARG A 85 -20.63 -5.10 -3.43
C ARG A 85 -21.86 -5.63 -4.17
N ARG A 86 -21.73 -6.75 -4.89
CA ARG A 86 -22.87 -7.39 -5.56
C ARG A 86 -23.91 -7.88 -4.56
N VAL A 87 -23.49 -8.49 -3.45
CA VAL A 87 -24.40 -8.91 -2.38
C VAL A 87 -25.14 -7.70 -1.80
N ARG A 88 -24.44 -6.58 -1.52
CA ARG A 88 -25.09 -5.35 -1.02
C ARG A 88 -26.17 -4.81 -1.96
N GLN A 89 -25.89 -4.82 -3.26
CA GLN A 89 -26.87 -4.38 -4.26
C GLN A 89 -28.07 -5.33 -4.30
N GLN A 90 -27.83 -6.64 -4.29
CA GLN A 90 -28.89 -7.65 -4.32
C GLN A 90 -29.74 -7.64 -3.05
N SER A 91 -29.12 -7.51 -1.87
CA SER A 91 -29.84 -7.44 -0.60
C SER A 91 -30.70 -6.18 -0.52
N GLY A 92 -30.21 -5.03 -1.00
CA GLY A 92 -31.01 -3.81 -1.10
C GLY A 92 -32.22 -3.96 -2.03
N ILE A 93 -32.03 -4.52 -3.23
CA ILE A 93 -33.13 -4.78 -4.18
C ILE A 93 -34.16 -5.74 -3.56
N ARG A 94 -33.69 -6.82 -2.94
CA ARG A 94 -34.54 -7.82 -2.29
C ARG A 94 -35.31 -7.23 -1.11
N ALA A 95 -34.66 -6.45 -0.26
CA ALA A 95 -35.27 -5.79 0.87
C ALA A 95 -36.38 -4.82 0.43
N GLU A 96 -36.14 -4.05 -0.63
CA GLU A 96 -37.14 -3.17 -1.24
C GLU A 96 -38.33 -3.93 -1.83
N GLN A 97 -38.08 -5.07 -2.48
CA GLN A 97 -39.14 -5.94 -2.97
C GLN A 97 -39.99 -6.49 -1.81
N VAL A 98 -39.35 -7.06 -0.79
CA VAL A 98 -40.06 -7.58 0.39
C VAL A 98 -40.81 -6.46 1.12
N ARG A 99 -40.25 -5.24 1.21
CA ARG A 99 -40.97 -4.09 1.76
C ARG A 99 -42.26 -3.81 1.00
N ARG A 100 -42.23 -3.83 -0.34
CA ARG A 100 -43.44 -3.62 -1.16
C ARG A 100 -44.47 -4.72 -0.95
N ASP A 101 -44.03 -5.97 -0.84
CA ASP A 101 -44.91 -7.09 -0.57
C ASP A 101 -45.56 -6.97 0.82
N VAL A 102 -44.75 -6.61 1.82
CA VAL A 102 -45.22 -6.31 3.19
C VAL A 102 -46.21 -5.14 3.20
N HIS A 103 -45.89 -4.02 2.54
CA HIS A 103 -46.78 -2.86 2.40
C HIS A 103 -48.14 -3.28 1.82
N THR A 104 -48.11 -4.02 0.71
CA THR A 104 -49.32 -4.51 0.04
C THR A 104 -50.16 -5.35 0.99
N GLY A 105 -49.54 -6.28 1.71
CA GLY A 105 -50.23 -7.14 2.69
C GLY A 105 -50.82 -6.37 3.87
N ILE A 106 -50.08 -5.44 4.47
CA ILE A 106 -50.52 -4.74 5.69
C ILE A 106 -51.48 -3.58 5.41
N SER A 107 -51.46 -3.00 4.20
CA SER A 107 -52.27 -1.83 3.83
C SER A 107 -53.79 -2.07 3.90
N ALA A 108 -54.21 -3.33 3.77
CA ALA A 108 -55.59 -3.77 3.92
C ALA A 108 -56.09 -3.71 5.38
N HIS A 109 -55.18 -3.74 6.35
CA HIS A 109 -55.52 -3.71 7.78
C HIS A 109 -55.64 -2.28 8.31
N THR A 110 -56.67 -2.01 9.10
CA THR A 110 -56.92 -0.68 9.69
C THR A 110 -55.85 -0.25 10.69
N CYS A 111 -55.22 -1.20 11.39
CA CYS A 111 -54.13 -0.94 12.32
C CYS A 111 -52.89 -0.34 11.63
N SER A 112 -52.66 -0.61 10.33
CA SER A 112 -51.51 -0.06 9.60
C SER A 112 -51.50 1.47 9.53
N ARG A 113 -52.69 2.09 9.56
CA ARG A 113 -52.88 3.55 9.54
C ARG A 113 -52.88 4.17 10.93
N GLN A 114 -52.94 3.36 11.98
CA GLN A 114 -52.89 3.87 13.35
C GLN A 114 -51.48 4.37 13.67
N LEU A 115 -51.43 5.52 14.33
CA LEU A 115 -50.18 6.12 14.79
C LEU A 115 -49.60 5.26 15.92
N LEU A 116 -48.27 5.12 15.94
CA LEU A 116 -47.58 4.66 17.14
C LEU A 116 -47.87 5.62 18.29
N PRO A 117 -47.90 5.13 19.54
CA PRO A 117 -47.88 6.00 20.71
C PRO A 117 -46.71 6.99 20.63
N ALA A 118 -46.97 8.25 20.96
CA ALA A 118 -45.98 9.33 20.77
C ALA A 118 -44.67 9.02 21.52
N ALA A 119 -44.75 8.53 22.75
CA ALA A 119 -43.57 8.15 23.54
C ALA A 119 -42.73 7.05 22.89
N ASP A 120 -43.34 6.09 22.17
CA ASP A 120 -42.61 5.04 21.46
C ASP A 120 -41.95 5.58 20.18
N ALA A 121 -42.68 6.42 19.42
CA ALA A 121 -42.13 7.06 18.23
C ALA A 121 -40.94 7.98 18.58
N ASP A 122 -41.04 8.74 19.68
CA ASP A 122 -39.97 9.62 20.17
C ASP A 122 -38.75 8.82 20.64
N ARG A 123 -38.96 7.68 21.34
CA ARG A 123 -37.88 6.76 21.71
C ARG A 123 -37.12 6.22 20.49
N LEU A 124 -37.84 5.79 19.45
CA LEU A 124 -37.23 5.28 18.22
C LEU A 124 -36.47 6.39 17.47
N LEU A 125 -37.05 7.59 17.40
CA LEU A 125 -36.39 8.73 16.77
C LEU A 125 -35.09 9.09 17.49
N HIS A 126 -35.12 9.16 18.82
CA HIS A 126 -33.93 9.40 19.63
C HIS A 126 -32.85 8.35 19.37
N TYR A 127 -33.22 7.07 19.38
CA TYR A 127 -32.27 5.99 19.14
C TYR A 127 -31.65 6.06 17.73
N VAL A 128 -32.43 6.40 16.69
CA VAL A 128 -31.90 6.60 15.33
C VAL A 128 -30.97 7.82 15.26
N THR A 129 -31.27 8.89 16.00
CA THR A 129 -30.38 10.05 16.12
C THR A 129 -29.06 9.67 16.77
N GLU A 130 -29.08 8.92 17.88
CA GLU A 130 -27.85 8.41 18.54
C GLU A 130 -27.03 7.53 17.59
N LEU A 131 -27.66 6.58 16.89
CA LEU A 131 -26.98 5.73 15.91
C LEU A 131 -26.32 6.54 14.79
N ARG A 132 -26.97 7.61 14.34
CA ARG A 132 -26.41 8.50 13.30
C ARG A 132 -25.23 9.29 13.85
N ASP A 133 -25.35 9.82 15.07
CA ASP A 133 -24.30 10.59 15.71
C ASP A 133 -23.07 9.71 16.00
N ASP A 134 -23.26 8.46 16.41
CA ASP A 134 -22.18 7.47 16.61
C ASP A 134 -21.49 7.07 15.30
N ALA A 135 -22.24 7.01 14.20
CA ALA A 135 -21.69 6.68 12.88
C ALA A 135 -20.89 7.83 12.25
N LEU A 136 -21.15 9.08 12.66
CA LEU A 136 -20.44 10.26 12.17
C LEU A 136 -19.17 10.50 12.99
N HIS A 137 -18.02 10.65 12.31
CA HIS A 137 -16.75 10.95 12.98
C HIS A 137 -16.81 12.32 13.68
N PRO A 138 -16.24 12.50 14.88
CA PRO A 138 -16.33 13.76 15.64
C PRO A 138 -15.79 15.00 14.90
N ASP A 139 -14.88 14.82 13.94
CA ASP A 139 -14.31 15.92 13.13
C ASP A 139 -15.21 16.40 11.98
N THR A 140 -16.33 15.72 11.67
CA THR A 140 -17.33 16.24 10.72
C THR A 140 -18.29 17.25 11.35
N ARG A 141 -18.06 17.69 12.60
CA ARG A 141 -18.85 18.72 13.32
C ARG A 141 -18.92 20.10 12.66
N ARG A 142 -18.28 20.29 11.49
CA ARG A 142 -18.29 21.53 10.72
C ARG A 142 -18.91 21.38 9.33
N VAL A 143 -19.79 20.39 9.14
CA VAL A 143 -20.78 20.43 8.07
C VAL A 143 -21.98 21.19 8.61
N ASP A 144 -22.49 22.16 7.85
CA ASP A 144 -23.71 22.90 8.18
C ASP A 144 -24.74 21.92 8.74
N ARG A 145 -25.12 22.15 10.01
CA ARG A 145 -26.24 21.47 10.65
C ARG A 145 -27.35 21.49 9.60
N PRO A 146 -27.80 20.34 9.05
CA PRO A 146 -28.86 20.35 8.07
C PRO A 146 -29.99 21.13 8.71
N ASP A 147 -30.44 22.16 7.99
CA ASP A 147 -31.38 23.17 8.46
C ASP A 147 -32.41 22.46 9.34
N THR A 148 -32.51 22.85 10.61
CA THR A 148 -33.57 22.36 11.50
C THR A 148 -34.91 22.95 11.05
N ALA A 149 -35.19 22.89 9.75
CA ALA A 149 -36.53 22.92 9.23
C ALA A 149 -37.22 21.78 9.96
N LEU A 150 -38.06 22.15 10.93
CA LEU A 150 -38.89 21.25 11.71
C LEU A 150 -39.42 20.19 10.74
N ALA A 151 -38.84 18.99 10.82
CA ALA A 151 -39.39 17.86 10.12
C ALA A 151 -40.85 17.81 10.58
N PRO A 152 -41.83 17.82 9.65
CA PRO A 152 -43.22 17.78 10.05
C PRO A 152 -43.36 16.62 11.03
N THR A 153 -44.09 16.81 12.13
CA THR A 153 -44.47 15.78 13.12
C THR A 153 -45.28 14.67 12.44
N ARG A 154 -44.66 13.95 11.50
CA ARG A 154 -45.16 12.74 10.88
C ARG A 154 -44.84 11.64 11.89
N ARG A 155 -45.74 11.48 12.86
CA ARG A 155 -45.69 10.34 13.77
C ARG A 155 -45.75 9.06 12.93
N LEU A 156 -44.83 8.15 13.21
CA LEU A 156 -44.74 6.86 12.55
C LEU A 156 -46.04 6.08 12.75
N THR A 157 -46.58 5.44 11.71
CA THR A 157 -47.69 4.49 11.86
C THR A 157 -47.18 3.07 12.14
N TRP A 158 -48.03 2.20 12.67
CA TRP A 158 -47.69 0.78 12.82
C TRP A 158 -47.33 0.13 11.47
N GLY A 159 -48.03 0.51 10.40
CA GLY A 159 -47.72 0.03 9.06
C GLY A 159 -46.32 0.45 8.62
N GLN A 160 -46.00 1.73 8.78
CA GLN A 160 -44.66 2.24 8.48
C GLN A 160 -43.61 1.53 9.31
N ALA A 161 -43.77 1.37 10.63
CA ALA A 161 -42.80 0.67 11.48
C ALA A 161 -42.49 -0.75 10.97
N VAL A 162 -43.51 -1.50 10.56
CA VAL A 162 -43.35 -2.87 10.03
C VAL A 162 -42.66 -2.88 8.67
N GLU A 163 -42.93 -1.90 7.81
CA GLU A 163 -42.28 -1.76 6.49
C GLU A 163 -40.77 -1.48 6.56
N TRP A 164 -40.24 -1.02 7.70
CA TRP A 164 -38.80 -0.85 7.87
C TRP A 164 -38.06 -2.15 8.17
N ILE A 165 -38.75 -3.18 8.68
CA ILE A 165 -38.10 -4.46 9.06
C ILE A 165 -37.37 -5.11 7.86
N PRO A 166 -37.96 -5.22 6.66
CA PRO A 166 -37.26 -5.76 5.49
C PRO A 166 -36.00 -4.98 5.11
N LEU A 167 -36.03 -3.65 5.24
CA LEU A 167 -34.87 -2.78 4.95
C LEU A 167 -33.74 -3.07 5.94
N LEU A 168 -34.06 -3.13 7.24
CA LEU A 168 -33.08 -3.46 8.28
C LEU A 168 -32.48 -4.86 8.08
N LEU A 169 -33.28 -5.85 7.67
CA LEU A 169 -32.78 -7.19 7.36
C LEU A 169 -31.84 -7.17 6.14
N GLY A 170 -32.14 -6.36 5.12
CA GLY A 170 -31.27 -6.15 3.97
C GLY A 170 -29.93 -5.50 4.32
N ASP A 171 -29.94 -4.54 5.24
CA ASP A 171 -28.74 -3.89 5.78
C ASP A 171 -27.90 -4.87 6.61
N ILE A 172 -28.54 -5.75 7.39
CA ILE A 172 -27.85 -6.82 8.15
C ILE A 172 -27.23 -7.84 7.20
N GLU A 173 -27.93 -8.27 6.14
CA GLU A 173 -27.39 -9.16 5.10
C GLU A 173 -26.15 -8.55 4.44
N SER A 174 -26.25 -7.28 4.03
CA SER A 174 -25.16 -6.47 3.49
C SER A 174 -23.95 -6.41 4.46
N CYS A 175 -24.19 -6.07 5.73
CA CYS A 175 -23.15 -5.99 6.75
C CYS A 175 -22.47 -7.35 7.00
N ASN A 176 -23.24 -8.44 6.98
CA ASN A 176 -22.70 -9.79 7.14
C ASN A 176 -21.81 -10.19 5.96
N ALA A 177 -22.19 -9.80 4.74
CA ALA A 177 -21.37 -10.00 3.55
C ALA A 177 -20.05 -9.22 3.62
N ASP A 178 -20.10 -7.94 4.03
CA ASP A 178 -18.91 -7.11 4.24
C ASP A 178 -17.99 -7.72 5.31
N LYS A 179 -18.54 -8.18 6.44
CA LYS A 179 -17.76 -8.88 7.48
C LYS A 179 -17.14 -10.19 6.98
N ALA A 180 -17.86 -10.96 6.16
CA ALA A 180 -17.34 -12.18 5.57
C ALA A 180 -16.20 -11.89 4.59
N ALA A 181 -16.33 -10.84 3.78
CA ALA A 181 -15.30 -10.35 2.87
C ALA A 181 -14.03 -9.93 3.60
N LEU A 182 -14.14 -9.14 4.68
CA LEU A 182 -13.00 -8.76 5.52
C LEU A 182 -12.28 -9.99 6.09
N ARG A 183 -13.01 -10.95 6.65
CA ARG A 183 -12.42 -12.20 7.17
C ARG A 183 -11.68 -12.99 6.08
N ARG A 184 -12.15 -12.96 4.83
CA ARG A 184 -11.46 -13.62 3.70
C ARG A 184 -10.16 -12.89 3.36
N ILE A 185 -10.20 -11.56 3.26
CA ILE A 185 -9.00 -10.74 3.01
C ILE A 185 -7.95 -10.97 4.10
N ASP A 186 -8.35 -11.01 5.37
CA ASP A 186 -7.42 -11.25 6.48
C ASP A 186 -6.82 -12.65 6.45
N LYS A 187 -7.62 -13.67 6.08
CA LYS A 187 -7.12 -15.05 5.88
C LYS A 187 -6.14 -15.14 4.72
N ASP A 188 -6.42 -14.50 3.59
CA ASP A 188 -5.53 -14.50 2.42
C ASP A 188 -4.17 -13.87 2.78
N LYS A 189 -4.19 -12.74 3.51
CA LYS A 189 -2.98 -12.11 4.05
C LYS A 189 -2.22 -13.04 5.03
N ALA A 190 -2.93 -13.72 5.93
CA ALA A 190 -2.33 -14.63 6.89
C ALA A 190 -1.69 -15.87 6.22
N ASN A 191 -2.35 -16.46 5.22
CA ASN A 191 -1.83 -17.62 4.50
C ASN A 191 -0.58 -17.27 3.68
N GLU A 192 -0.54 -16.08 3.07
CA GLU A 192 0.62 -15.64 2.29
C GLU A 192 1.81 -15.27 3.18
N THR A 193 1.58 -14.67 4.35
CA THR A 193 2.65 -14.44 5.34
C THR A 193 3.21 -15.75 5.90
N ALA A 194 2.38 -16.77 6.07
CA ALA A 194 2.81 -18.12 6.44
C ALA A 194 3.57 -18.85 5.33
N GLN A 195 3.34 -18.52 4.05
CA GLN A 195 4.08 -19.07 2.90
C GLN A 195 5.39 -18.32 2.61
N ALA A 196 5.55 -17.10 3.14
CA ALA A 196 6.75 -16.30 3.03
C ALA A 196 7.84 -16.65 4.07
N TYR A 197 7.51 -17.50 5.05
CA TYR A 197 8.41 -18.06 6.06
C TYR A 197 8.66 -19.55 5.81
#